data_AF-A0A7Y0G663-F1
#
_entry.id   AF-A0A7Y0G663-F1
#
_cell.length_a   1.000
_cell.length_b   1.000
_cell.length_c   1.000
_cell.angle_alpha   90.00
_cell.angle_beta   90.00
_cell.angle_gamma   90.00
#
_symmetry.space_group_name_H-M   'P 1'
#
loop_
_entity.id
_entity.type
_entity.pdbx_description
1 polymer ?
#
loop_
_entity_poly.entity_id
_entity_poly.type
_entity_poly.pdbx_seq_one_letter_code
_entity_poly.pdbx_strand_id
1 'polypeptide(L)'
;MSSKSTSPKTPSASSIPAQKASIHQSVFDALPDSGYVRESQLVQSPKRPDTPAPLPFSAPTLWRKVKAGTFPKPSKLSERVTAWNVGAVRAWMTAQATA
;
A
#
# COMPACT_ATOMS: atom_id res chain seq x y z
N MET A 1 50.84 -3.54 -3.75
CA MET A 1 49.92 -3.05 -2.72
C MET A 1 48.56 -2.79 -3.36
N SER A 2 47.54 -3.46 -2.83
CA SER A 2 46.10 -3.19 -2.93
C SER A 2 45.40 -3.24 -4.29
N SER A 3 44.91 -4.44 -4.59
CA SER A 3 43.80 -4.78 -5.48
C SER A 3 42.50 -4.07 -5.05
N LYS A 4 41.77 -3.45 -5.97
CA LYS A 4 40.46 -2.84 -5.71
C LYS A 4 39.35 -3.74 -6.26
N SER A 5 38.79 -4.57 -5.40
CA SER A 5 37.63 -5.40 -5.69
C SER A 5 36.38 -4.52 -5.88
N THR A 6 35.73 -4.64 -7.03
CA THR A 6 34.40 -4.06 -7.27
C THR A 6 33.43 -5.21 -7.52
N SER A 7 32.54 -5.47 -6.56
CA SER A 7 31.48 -6.48 -6.70
C SER A 7 30.38 -5.99 -7.66
N PRO A 8 29.86 -6.84 -8.56
CA PRO A 8 28.70 -6.51 -9.38
C PRO A 8 27.41 -6.60 -8.53
N LYS A 9 26.60 -5.55 -8.61
CA LYS A 9 25.29 -5.43 -7.96
C LYS A 9 24.27 -6.27 -8.76
N THR A 10 23.90 -7.42 -8.20
CA THR A 10 22.84 -8.30 -8.70
C THR A 10 21.51 -7.55 -8.86
N PRO A 11 20.87 -7.56 -10.04
CA PRO A 11 19.48 -7.16 -10.18
C PRO A 11 18.58 -8.38 -9.91
N SER A 12 18.13 -8.52 -8.66
CA SER A 12 17.04 -9.45 -8.33
C SER A 12 15.73 -8.68 -8.30
N ALA A 13 15.20 -8.38 -9.49
CA ALA A 13 13.83 -7.92 -9.65
C ALA A 13 13.00 -9.09 -10.17
N SER A 14 12.24 -9.69 -9.25
CA SER A 14 11.30 -10.77 -9.50
C SER A 14 10.36 -10.42 -10.65
N SER A 15 10.22 -11.39 -11.55
CA SER A 15 9.19 -11.56 -12.59
C SER A 15 7.88 -10.80 -12.32
N ILE A 16 7.57 -9.84 -13.19
CA ILE A 16 6.25 -9.22 -13.30
C ILE A 16 5.42 -10.12 -14.23
N PRO A 17 4.43 -10.89 -13.76
CA PRO A 17 3.54 -11.60 -14.67
C PRO A 17 2.63 -10.58 -15.36
N ALA A 18 2.65 -10.61 -16.69
CA ALA A 18 1.69 -9.89 -17.51
C ALA A 18 0.28 -10.39 -17.18
N GLN A 19 -0.56 -9.53 -16.59
CA GLN A 19 -1.97 -9.85 -16.34
C GLN A 19 -2.88 -8.91 -17.13
N LYS A 20 -3.77 -9.58 -17.85
CA LYS A 20 -4.76 -9.15 -18.83
C LYS A 20 -5.68 -8.05 -18.29
N ALA A 21 -5.88 -7.03 -19.12
CA ALA A 21 -6.65 -5.82 -18.83
C ALA A 21 -8.08 -6.14 -18.34
N SER A 22 -8.41 -5.63 -17.16
CA SER A 22 -9.77 -5.31 -16.73
C SER A 22 -9.80 -3.82 -16.36
N ILE A 23 -10.78 -3.12 -16.91
CA ILE A 23 -10.90 -1.66 -16.95
C ILE A 23 -11.25 -1.19 -15.52
N HIS A 24 -10.46 -0.28 -14.95
CA HIS A 24 -10.42 0.17 -13.54
C HIS A 24 -9.59 -0.65 -12.54
N GLN A 25 -8.35 -1.02 -12.90
CA GLN A 25 -7.38 -1.41 -11.87
C GLN A 25 -7.10 -0.22 -10.95
N SER A 26 -7.68 -0.24 -9.75
CA SER A 26 -7.22 0.66 -8.69
C SER A 26 -5.73 0.36 -8.47
N VAL A 27 -4.90 1.39 -8.31
CA VAL A 27 -3.45 1.20 -8.07
C VAL A 27 -3.20 0.24 -6.90
N PHE A 28 -4.15 0.18 -5.97
CA PHE A 28 -4.15 -0.73 -4.85
C PHE A 28 -4.22 -2.23 -5.24
N ASP A 29 -5.00 -2.59 -6.26
CA ASP A 29 -5.17 -3.99 -6.67
C ASP A 29 -3.93 -4.53 -7.41
N ALA A 30 -3.23 -3.65 -8.13
CA ALA A 30 -2.01 -4.00 -8.85
C ALA A 30 -0.76 -4.12 -7.95
N LEU A 31 -0.82 -3.64 -6.71
CA LEU A 31 0.33 -3.68 -5.80
C LEU A 31 0.50 -5.08 -5.16
N PRO A 32 1.75 -5.55 -4.99
CA PRO A 32 2.03 -6.76 -4.23
C PRO A 32 1.73 -6.54 -2.75
N ASP A 33 1.49 -7.63 -2.01
CA ASP A 33 1.17 -7.56 -0.57
C ASP A 33 2.32 -6.97 0.27
N SER A 34 3.57 -7.08 -0.21
CA SER A 34 4.75 -6.44 0.39
C SER A 34 4.84 -4.93 0.13
N GLY A 35 3.98 -4.40 -0.75
CA GLY A 35 3.93 -2.98 -1.09
C GLY A 35 3.42 -2.10 0.05
N TYR A 36 3.68 -0.79 -0.07
CA TYR A 36 3.21 0.22 0.86
C TYR A 36 2.35 1.27 0.16
N VAL A 37 1.25 1.66 0.78
CA VAL A 37 0.31 2.67 0.30
C VAL A 37 0.14 3.79 1.32
N ARG A 38 0.00 5.03 0.83
CA ARG A 38 -0.26 6.19 1.69
C ARG A 38 -1.76 6.40 1.88
N GLU A 39 -2.09 7.21 2.88
CA GLU A 39 -3.47 7.62 3.18
C GLU A 39 -4.23 8.07 1.92
N SER A 40 -3.62 8.93 1.10
CA SER A 40 -4.25 9.47 -0.10
C SER A 40 -4.63 8.43 -1.17
N GLN A 41 -4.03 7.24 -1.12
CA GLN A 41 -4.35 6.11 -2.02
C GLN A 41 -5.31 5.11 -1.36
N LEU A 42 -5.53 5.21 -0.05
CA LEU A 42 -6.42 4.35 0.71
C LEU A 42 -7.82 4.93 0.84
N VAL A 43 -7.94 6.25 1.00
CA VAL A 43 -9.21 6.92 1.29
C VAL A 43 -9.62 7.86 0.17
N GLN A 44 -10.93 7.97 -0.04
CA GLN A 44 -11.48 8.91 -0.99
C GLN A 44 -11.35 10.34 -0.44
N SER A 45 -10.92 11.27 -1.29
CA SER A 45 -10.73 12.66 -0.92
C SER A 45 -11.56 13.56 -1.82
N PRO A 46 -12.28 14.57 -1.28
CA PRO A 46 -12.97 15.57 -2.10
C PRO A 46 -12.02 16.32 -3.05
N LYS A 47 -10.72 16.40 -2.72
CA LYS A 47 -9.69 17.03 -3.57
C LYS A 47 -9.29 16.17 -4.78
N ARG A 48 -9.64 14.87 -4.77
CA ARG A 48 -9.30 13.88 -5.79
C ARG A 48 -10.45 12.90 -5.99
N PRO A 49 -11.56 13.33 -6.61
CA PRO A 49 -12.72 12.47 -6.85
C PRO A 49 -12.40 11.34 -7.85
N ASP A 50 -11.49 11.58 -8.80
CA ASP A 50 -11.19 10.65 -9.89
C ASP A 50 -10.26 9.49 -9.49
N THR A 51 -9.68 9.53 -8.27
CA THR A 51 -8.79 8.46 -7.80
C THR A 51 -9.60 7.41 -7.06
N PRO A 52 -9.70 6.16 -7.58
CA PRO A 52 -10.39 5.09 -6.90
C PRO A 52 -9.66 4.73 -5.61
N ALA A 53 -10.38 4.77 -4.49
CA ALA A 53 -9.87 4.44 -3.17
C ALA A 53 -10.51 3.12 -2.68
N PRO A 54 -9.74 2.18 -2.12
CA PRO A 54 -10.25 0.90 -1.67
C PRO A 54 -11.11 0.99 -0.40
N LEU A 55 -10.98 2.05 0.40
CA LEU A 55 -11.73 2.18 1.66
C LEU A 55 -12.98 3.06 1.49
N PRO A 56 -14.14 2.63 2.04
CA PRO A 56 -15.41 3.37 1.92
C PRO A 56 -15.55 4.51 2.94
N PHE A 57 -14.45 5.08 3.43
CA PHE A 57 -14.48 6.15 4.42
C PHE A 57 -13.35 7.15 4.23
N SER A 58 -13.52 8.33 4.85
CA SER A 58 -12.60 9.45 4.75
C SER A 58 -11.36 9.31 5.64
N ALA A 59 -10.32 10.09 5.33
CA ALA A 59 -9.08 10.21 6.10
C ALA A 59 -9.28 10.36 7.63
N PRO A 60 -10.16 11.24 8.14
CA PRO A 60 -10.37 11.34 9.59
C PRO A 60 -10.89 10.04 10.23
N THR A 61 -11.74 9.30 9.51
CA THR A 61 -12.27 8.02 9.98
C THR A 61 -11.19 6.95 10.00
N LEU A 62 -10.29 6.94 9.01
CA LEU A 62 -9.11 6.08 9.01
C LEU A 62 -8.29 6.28 10.29
N TRP A 63 -7.92 7.52 10.60
CA TRP A 63 -7.13 7.83 11.79
C TRP A 63 -7.84 7.48 13.10
N ARG A 64 -9.17 7.66 13.18
CA ARG A 64 -9.96 7.22 14.33
C ARG A 64 -9.90 5.71 14.52
N LYS A 65 -10.02 4.93 13.43
CA LYS A 65 -9.92 3.47 13.47
C LYS A 65 -8.52 2.98 13.83
N VAL A 66 -7.48 3.64 13.30
CA VAL A 66 -6.08 3.40 13.67
C VAL A 66 -5.86 3.65 15.16
N LYS A 67 -6.34 4.78 15.69
CA LYS A 67 -6.26 5.09 17.12
C LYS A 67 -7.03 4.09 17.98
N ALA A 68 -8.17 3.62 17.50
CA ALA A 68 -8.98 2.58 18.15
C ALA A 68 -8.37 1.17 18.04
N GLY A 69 -7.29 0.97 17.27
CA GLY A 69 -6.67 -0.33 17.04
C GLY A 69 -7.49 -1.28 16.17
N THR A 70 -8.56 -0.80 15.53
CA THR A 70 -9.46 -1.60 14.67
C THR A 70 -9.01 -1.66 13.22
N PHE A 71 -7.99 -0.88 12.85
CA PHE A 71 -7.38 -0.86 11.51
C PHE A 71 -5.87 -1.12 11.65
N PRO A 72 -5.21 -1.70 10.62
CA PRO A 72 -3.77 -1.96 10.65
C PRO A 72 -2.95 -0.75 11.07
N LYS A 73 -1.92 -1.01 11.89
CA LYS A 73 -1.00 0.02 12.37
C LYS A 73 -0.24 0.64 11.20
N PRO A 74 -0.12 1.98 11.15
CA PRO A 74 0.71 2.64 10.16
C PRO A 74 2.19 2.31 10.36
N SER A 75 2.93 2.15 9.27
CA SER A 75 4.38 2.08 9.24
C SER A 75 4.97 3.45 8.88
N LYS A 76 5.93 3.92 9.68
CA LYS A 76 6.64 5.18 9.45
C LYS A 76 7.85 4.93 8.56
N LEU A 77 7.77 5.36 7.30
CA LEU A 77 8.84 5.15 6.30
C LEU A 77 9.91 6.25 6.37
N SER A 78 9.51 7.46 6.73
CA SER A 78 10.41 8.58 7.00
C SER A 78 9.78 9.55 8.00
N GLU A 79 10.50 10.63 8.34
CA GLU A 79 10.04 11.58 9.36
C GLU A 79 8.63 12.15 9.10
N ARG A 80 8.28 12.37 7.83
CA ARG A 80 6.99 12.93 7.39
C ARG A 80 6.15 11.97 6.56
N VAL A 81 6.55 10.70 6.43
CA VAL A 81 5.86 9.73 5.57
C VAL A 81 5.38 8.55 6.37
N THR A 82 4.05 8.40 6.36
CA THR A 82 3.35 7.27 6.95
C THR A 82 2.66 6.47 5.85
N ALA A 83 2.79 5.16 5.91
CA ALA A 83 2.22 4.25 4.92
C ALA A 83 1.70 2.97 5.59
N TRP A 84 0.83 2.25 4.90
CA TRP A 84 0.31 0.96 5.33
C TRP A 84 0.78 -0.11 4.37
N ASN A 85 1.09 -1.29 4.91
CA ASN A 85 1.37 -2.45 4.09
C ASN A 85 0.08 -2.93 3.41
N VAL A 86 0.15 -3.19 2.09
CA VAL A 86 -1.00 -3.58 1.28
C VAL A 86 -1.61 -4.89 1.76
N GLY A 87 -0.78 -5.90 2.05
CA GLY A 87 -1.25 -7.19 2.56
C GLY A 87 -2.02 -7.07 3.87
N ALA A 88 -1.54 -6.24 4.80
CA ALA A 88 -2.23 -6.00 6.07
C ALA A 88 -3.62 -5.33 5.86
N VAL A 89 -3.72 -4.39 4.92
CA VAL A 89 -5.00 -3.76 4.57
C VAL A 89 -5.96 -4.75 3.90
N ARG A 90 -5.46 -5.59 2.98
CA ARG A 90 -6.26 -6.65 2.35
C ARG A 90 -6.77 -7.68 3.36
N ALA A 91 -5.91 -8.10 4.28
CA ALA A 91 -6.30 -9.00 5.36
C ALA A 91 -7.39 -8.39 6.24
N TRP A 92 -7.27 -7.10 6.56
CA TRP A 92 -8.32 -6.37 7.28
C TRP A 92 -9.64 -6.32 6.52
N MET A 93 -9.63 -5.97 5.22
CA MET A 93 -10.85 -5.95 4.41
C MET A 93 -11.51 -7.33 4.32
N THR A 94 -10.71 -8.38 4.20
CA THR A 94 -11.20 -9.78 4.18
C THR A 94 -11.83 -10.15 5.53
N ALA A 95 -11.20 -9.76 6.65
CA ALA A 95 -11.75 -9.97 7.98
C ALA A 95 -13.09 -9.25 8.19
N GLN A 96 -13.28 -8.06 7.61
CA GLN A 96 -14.56 -7.34 7.68
C GLN A 96 -15.64 -7.93 6.78
N ALA A 97 -15.27 -8.62 5.70
CA ALA A 97 -16.24 -9.26 4.81
C ALA A 97 -16.77 -10.59 5.36
N THR A 98 -16.01 -11.24 6.26
CA THR A 98 -16.38 -12.53 6.87
C THR A 98 -17.02 -12.41 8.26
N ALA A 99 -17.10 -11.20 8.82
CA ALA A 99 -17.64 -10.91 10.15
C ALA A 99 -19.04 -10.30 10.05
#